data_AF-A0A939WSM2-F1
#
_entry.id   AF-A0A939WSM2-F1
#
_cell.length_a   1.000
_cell.length_b   1.000
_cell.length_c   1.000
_cell.angle_alpha   90.00
_cell.angle_beta   90.00
_cell.angle_gamma   90.00
#
_symmetry.space_group_name_H-M   'P 1'
#
loop_
_entity.id
_entity.type
_entity.pdbx_description
1 polymer ?
#
loop_
_entity_poly.entity_id
_entity_poly.type
_entity_poly.pdbx_seq_one_letter_code
_entity_poly.pdbx_strand_id
1 'polypeptide(L)'
;MKKIALISIMFLSLFFMVSCGGDDETCEQNEDCATGFICDQAIGECIPDNEGKTDENNESGTSEGENNTPDEGAADGTNVPDDDAEIHEGGIYVTCTPGERMECYEGPSGTAGVGLCKTGYKECVEDGTDWSECRDQVLPVAEICSDGIDQDCDGSDLTPETAVDIDGDGYTYCNGDCCETGWDCLGDPEKVNPSSFEVPSNAVDDNCNGEVDEVVSACDANIMQDTTNPMDMAQSIDLCPAANEKRFGVLTAKLLFPDGTEGEIPAQQHAVLTGYGNVLKPKAGNSFLAFSTGKVLAGQSEFEIDNGTSSGAPADWLQANGGESFPDSPACNGLLNQSDPGKPPLNDPVMFELTIRAPKNAAAFGVGVYYISSEFPTYVCQYNDFFVMLLDSTFTSTDPTLQNPADKNIAMDSLGNPLGINLAKSGLFNVCCPRNAYPSCQGDEELKGTPFTPNQCPSGVIGAVNMENAHGATGWLEVRGNIVPGEEFKLRMAIWDTNDHVLDSMVLIDNFQWYEVAGKPGIAPK
;
A
#
# COMPACT_ATOMS: atom_id res chain seq x y z
N MET A 1 32.36 -60.79 -1.36
CA MET A 1 31.45 -60.60 -0.20
C MET A 1 30.71 -59.29 -0.36
N LYS A 2 29.45 -59.27 0.08
CA LYS A 2 28.49 -58.15 0.11
C LYS A 2 27.73 -57.85 -1.19
N LYS A 3 26.64 -58.61 -1.35
CA LYS A 3 25.41 -58.20 -2.02
C LYS A 3 24.76 -57.08 -1.19
N ILE A 4 24.31 -56.00 -1.82
CA ILE A 4 23.39 -55.05 -1.19
C ILE A 4 22.09 -55.14 -1.99
N ALA A 5 21.04 -55.58 -1.30
CA ALA A 5 19.70 -55.73 -1.83
C ALA A 5 19.02 -54.36 -1.85
N LEU A 6 18.45 -53.99 -3.00
CA LEU A 6 17.44 -52.96 -3.10
C LEU A 6 16.17 -53.49 -2.43
N ILE A 7 15.75 -52.85 -1.35
CA ILE A 7 14.40 -52.99 -0.78
C ILE A 7 13.63 -51.75 -1.23
N SER A 8 12.74 -51.93 -2.22
CA SER A 8 11.68 -50.96 -2.52
C SER A 8 10.67 -50.98 -1.38
N ILE A 9 10.74 -49.98 -0.50
CA ILE A 9 9.66 -49.67 0.43
C ILE A 9 8.73 -48.72 -0.31
N MET A 10 7.63 -49.29 -0.81
CA MET A 10 6.52 -48.55 -1.39
C MET A 10 5.73 -47.94 -0.22
N PHE A 11 6.07 -46.71 0.16
CA PHE A 11 5.27 -45.91 1.08
C PHE A 11 4.01 -45.47 0.33
N LEU A 12 2.91 -46.17 0.57
CA LEU A 12 1.58 -45.73 0.16
C LEU A 12 1.17 -44.60 1.12
N SER A 13 1.58 -43.37 0.81
CA SER A 13 1.06 -42.17 1.46
C SER A 13 -0.38 -41.98 1.01
N LEU A 14 -1.33 -42.35 1.87
CA LEU A 14 -2.72 -41.92 1.76
C LEU A 14 -2.73 -40.40 1.99
N PHE A 15 -2.64 -39.64 0.90
CA PHE A 15 -2.96 -38.23 0.92
C PHE A 15 -4.47 -38.13 1.15
N PHE A 16 -4.87 -37.73 2.36
CA PHE A 16 -6.12 -37.02 2.51
C PHE A 16 -5.91 -35.68 1.79
N MET A 17 -6.49 -35.54 0.60
CA MET A 17 -6.78 -34.23 0.06
C MET A 17 -7.83 -33.61 0.97
N VAL A 18 -7.39 -32.78 1.91
CA VAL A 18 -8.22 -31.66 2.37
C VAL A 18 -8.15 -30.66 1.22
N SER A 19 -9.17 -30.74 0.37
CA SER A 19 -9.49 -29.68 -0.58
C SER A 19 -9.96 -28.50 0.24
N CYS A 20 -9.11 -27.49 0.44
CA CYS A 20 -9.64 -26.15 0.69
C CYS A 20 -10.21 -25.69 -0.66
N GLY A 21 -11.54 -25.77 -0.82
CA GLY A 21 -12.26 -24.88 -1.73
C GLY A 21 -11.97 -23.46 -1.26
N GLY A 22 -11.66 -22.51 -2.13
CA GLY A 22 -12.45 -22.18 -3.31
C GLY A 22 -13.40 -21.07 -2.86
N ASP A 23 -12.85 -19.87 -2.69
CA ASP A 23 -13.57 -18.66 -2.34
C ASP A 23 -14.51 -18.29 -3.51
N ASP A 24 -15.77 -18.75 -3.45
CA ASP A 24 -16.98 -18.27 -4.16
C ASP A 24 -18.08 -19.36 -4.15
N GLU A 25 -18.52 -19.83 -2.97
CA GLU A 25 -19.64 -20.78 -2.89
C GLU A 25 -20.93 -20.06 -2.52
N THR A 26 -21.74 -19.78 -3.55
CA THR A 26 -23.16 -19.46 -3.40
C THR A 26 -23.90 -20.69 -2.86
N CYS A 27 -24.76 -20.54 -1.87
CA CYS A 27 -25.56 -21.64 -1.29
C CYS A 27 -27.05 -21.54 -1.65
N GLU A 28 -27.73 -22.68 -1.85
CA GLU A 28 -29.20 -22.72 -2.01
C GLU A 28 -29.88 -23.42 -0.81
N GLN A 29 -29.15 -24.27 -0.08
CA GLN A 29 -29.62 -25.03 1.07
C GLN A 29 -28.49 -25.28 2.08
N ASN A 30 -28.83 -25.59 3.33
CA ASN A 30 -27.84 -25.72 4.42
C ASN A 30 -26.81 -26.83 4.19
N GLU A 31 -27.16 -27.87 3.43
CA GLU A 31 -26.23 -28.95 3.07
C GLU A 31 -25.10 -28.52 2.15
N ASP A 32 -25.22 -27.34 1.52
CA ASP A 32 -24.18 -26.73 0.69
C ASP A 32 -23.13 -26.00 1.56
N CYS A 33 -23.42 -25.77 2.85
CA CYS A 33 -22.54 -25.05 3.76
C CYS A 33 -21.66 -25.98 4.60
N ALA A 34 -20.46 -25.49 4.95
CA ALA A 34 -19.56 -26.20 5.85
C ALA A 34 -20.16 -26.35 7.27
N THR A 35 -19.71 -27.38 7.99
CA THR A 35 -20.19 -27.66 9.36
C THR A 35 -20.00 -26.44 10.27
N GLY A 36 -21.08 -25.94 10.87
CA GLY A 36 -21.09 -24.72 11.69
C GLY A 36 -21.58 -23.45 10.97
N PHE A 37 -22.01 -23.59 9.72
CA PHE A 37 -22.63 -22.53 8.91
C PHE A 37 -23.98 -22.99 8.36
N ILE A 38 -24.91 -22.05 8.21
CA ILE A 38 -26.22 -22.22 7.57
C ILE A 38 -26.31 -21.33 6.33
N CYS A 39 -27.12 -21.74 5.36
CA CYS A 39 -27.31 -20.96 4.14
C CYS A 39 -28.31 -19.83 4.38
N ASP A 40 -27.89 -18.58 4.19
CA ASP A 40 -28.80 -17.45 4.07
C ASP A 40 -29.33 -17.37 2.63
N GLN A 41 -30.54 -17.90 2.43
CA GLN A 41 -31.19 -17.94 1.11
C GLN A 41 -31.51 -16.54 0.53
N ALA A 42 -31.49 -15.47 1.33
CA ALA A 42 -31.76 -14.12 0.85
C ALA A 42 -30.54 -13.52 0.12
N ILE A 43 -29.33 -13.87 0.55
CA ILE A 43 -28.07 -13.37 -0.04
C ILE A 43 -27.27 -14.46 -0.76
N GLY A 44 -27.63 -15.73 -0.58
CA GLY A 44 -26.98 -16.87 -1.21
C GLY A 44 -25.62 -17.19 -0.61
N GLU A 45 -25.38 -16.88 0.67
CA GLU A 45 -24.09 -17.07 1.34
C GLU A 45 -24.22 -17.90 2.63
N CYS A 46 -23.17 -18.65 2.95
CA CYS A 46 -23.10 -19.44 4.19
C CYS A 46 -22.68 -18.56 5.37
N ILE A 47 -23.56 -18.39 6.35
CA ILE A 47 -23.34 -17.58 7.56
C ILE A 47 -23.16 -18.48 8.80
N PRO A 48 -22.43 -18.05 9.85
CA PRO A 48 -22.23 -18.85 11.05
C PRO A 48 -23.56 -19.22 11.74
N ASP A 49 -23.72 -20.49 12.08
CA ASP A 49 -24.89 -21.00 12.80
C ASP A 49 -24.84 -20.56 14.28
N ASN A 50 -25.54 -19.46 14.60
CA ASN A 50 -25.54 -18.81 15.91
C ASN A 50 -26.77 -19.16 16.77
N GLU A 51 -27.36 -20.35 16.64
CA GLU A 51 -28.46 -20.77 17.52
C GLU A 51 -28.11 -21.94 18.45
N GLY A 52 -27.56 -21.57 19.60
CA GLY A 52 -27.79 -22.26 20.86
C GLY A 52 -28.81 -21.51 21.71
N LYS A 53 -30.05 -21.34 21.24
CA LYS A 53 -31.25 -20.98 22.03
C LYS A 53 -32.50 -21.07 21.18
N THR A 54 -33.34 -22.05 21.51
CA THR A 54 -34.70 -22.22 20.99
C THR A 54 -35.55 -20.99 21.30
N ASP A 55 -36.13 -20.36 20.29
CA ASP A 55 -37.39 -19.61 20.41
C ASP A 55 -38.19 -19.78 19.11
N GLU A 56 -39.03 -20.81 19.11
CA GLU A 56 -40.20 -20.85 18.23
C GLU A 56 -41.09 -19.65 18.58
N ASN A 57 -41.34 -18.75 17.62
CA ASN A 57 -42.66 -18.20 17.30
C ASN A 57 -42.54 -17.05 16.29
N ASN A 58 -42.86 -17.30 15.01
CA ASN A 58 -43.94 -16.57 14.35
C ASN A 58 -44.31 -17.21 13.00
N GLU A 59 -45.38 -18.02 12.95
CA GLU A 59 -46.26 -17.96 11.79
C GLU A 59 -47.71 -18.33 12.15
N SER A 60 -48.56 -17.30 12.09
CA SER A 60 -49.91 -17.26 11.51
C SER A 60 -50.77 -18.53 11.49
N GLY A 61 -51.95 -18.45 12.13
CA GLY A 61 -53.18 -18.94 11.48
C GLY A 61 -54.11 -19.88 12.26
N THR A 62 -55.24 -19.32 12.68
CA THR A 62 -56.61 -19.89 12.66
C THR A 62 -57.10 -20.91 13.71
N SER A 63 -58.22 -20.50 14.33
CA SER A 63 -59.48 -21.22 14.65
C SER A 63 -59.56 -22.25 15.79
N GLU A 64 -60.58 -22.01 16.63
CA GLU A 64 -61.38 -22.98 17.43
C GLU A 64 -60.61 -23.74 18.52
N GLY A 65 -61.02 -23.87 19.77
CA GLY A 65 -62.25 -23.57 20.50
C GLY A 65 -62.12 -24.32 21.83
N GLU A 66 -62.77 -23.77 22.86
CA GLU A 66 -63.34 -24.50 24.00
C GLU A 66 -62.45 -25.27 25.02
N ASN A 67 -62.58 -24.80 26.26
CA ASN A 67 -63.03 -25.52 27.47
C ASN A 67 -62.02 -25.94 28.57
N ASN A 68 -62.38 -25.45 29.77
CA ASN A 68 -62.33 -26.07 31.11
C ASN A 68 -61.15 -25.75 32.04
N THR A 69 -61.41 -24.74 32.90
CA THR A 69 -61.14 -24.72 34.36
C THR A 69 -61.65 -26.00 35.06
N PRO A 70 -61.15 -26.42 36.27
CA PRO A 70 -61.13 -25.67 37.55
C PRO A 70 -59.79 -25.74 38.31
N ASP A 71 -59.37 -24.69 39.02
CA ASP A 71 -59.72 -24.30 40.41
C ASP A 71 -59.35 -25.34 41.48
N GLU A 72 -58.47 -24.93 42.41
CA GLU A 72 -58.71 -24.95 43.87
C GLU A 72 -57.40 -24.72 44.67
N GLY A 73 -57.45 -23.82 45.68
CA GLY A 73 -56.49 -23.84 46.79
C GLY A 73 -56.24 -22.51 47.54
N ALA A 74 -57.24 -21.98 48.24
CA ALA A 74 -57.19 -20.77 49.06
C ALA A 74 -56.71 -20.97 50.53
N ALA A 75 -56.19 -19.90 51.16
CA ALA A 75 -56.27 -19.50 52.60
C ALA A 75 -55.20 -18.39 52.89
N ASP A 76 -55.31 -17.36 53.74
CA ASP A 76 -56.31 -16.86 54.71
C ASP A 76 -55.83 -15.48 55.26
N GLY A 77 -56.77 -14.54 55.48
CA GLY A 77 -56.76 -13.41 56.46
C GLY A 77 -55.80 -12.22 56.24
N THR A 78 -56.24 -10.94 56.12
CA THR A 78 -57.07 -10.17 57.07
C THR A 78 -57.50 -8.80 56.50
N ASN A 79 -58.68 -8.32 56.93
CA ASN A 79 -59.42 -7.10 56.53
C ASN A 79 -58.72 -5.74 56.72
N VAL A 80 -58.89 -4.80 55.77
CA VAL A 80 -59.43 -3.42 55.97
C VAL A 80 -60.06 -2.91 54.64
N PRO A 81 -60.93 -1.89 54.64
CA PRO A 81 -62.32 -1.91 54.15
C PRO A 81 -62.52 -1.49 52.69
N ASP A 82 -63.73 -1.79 52.16
CA ASP A 82 -64.30 -1.20 50.95
C ASP A 82 -64.11 0.33 50.94
N ASP A 83 -63.31 0.81 50.00
CA ASP A 83 -63.51 2.13 49.40
C ASP A 83 -63.84 1.87 47.92
N ASP A 84 -65.12 2.08 47.61
CA ASP A 84 -65.67 2.10 46.28
C ASP A 84 -65.05 3.26 45.49
N ALA A 85 -63.90 3.02 44.85
CA ALA A 85 -63.37 3.91 43.84
C ALA A 85 -63.86 3.44 42.46
N GLU A 86 -64.85 4.18 41.94
CA GLU A 86 -65.37 4.07 40.58
C GLU A 86 -64.26 3.83 39.56
N ILE A 87 -64.37 2.74 38.80
CA ILE A 87 -63.62 2.55 37.56
C ILE A 87 -64.19 3.57 36.57
N HIS A 88 -63.54 4.73 36.46
CA HIS A 88 -63.75 5.59 35.30
C HIS A 88 -63.15 4.89 34.07
N GLU A 89 -64.03 4.52 33.15
CA GLU A 89 -63.69 4.16 31.78
C GLU A 89 -62.81 5.27 31.14
N GLY A 90 -61.66 4.88 30.57
CA GLY A 90 -60.96 5.68 29.55
C GLY A 90 -59.81 6.60 29.98
N GLY A 91 -59.03 6.25 31.02
CA GLY A 91 -57.83 7.02 31.38
C GLY A 91 -56.63 6.76 30.45
N ILE A 92 -56.15 7.78 29.75
CA ILE A 92 -54.82 7.82 29.13
C ILE A 92 -53.79 7.53 30.24
N TYR A 93 -52.85 6.59 30.02
CA TYR A 93 -51.72 6.40 30.93
C TYR A 93 -50.81 7.63 30.86
N VAL A 94 -51.06 8.59 31.75
CA VAL A 94 -50.22 9.77 31.95
C VAL A 94 -49.03 9.36 32.81
N THR A 95 -47.82 9.38 32.25
CA THR A 95 -46.55 9.09 32.95
C THR A 95 -45.97 10.34 33.63
N CYS A 96 -46.39 11.52 33.18
CA CYS A 96 -45.98 12.82 33.70
C CYS A 96 -47.07 13.87 33.47
N THR A 97 -46.96 15.05 34.10
CA THR A 97 -47.90 16.14 33.86
C THR A 97 -47.49 16.92 32.61
N PRO A 98 -48.33 17.10 31.57
CA PRO A 98 -47.95 17.86 30.37
C PRO A 98 -47.31 19.21 30.69
N GLY A 99 -46.12 19.46 30.13
CA GLY A 99 -45.32 20.68 30.38
C GLY A 99 -44.52 20.69 31.68
N GLU A 100 -44.60 19.65 32.53
CA GLU A 100 -43.71 19.46 33.67
C GLU A 100 -42.27 19.32 33.19
N ARG A 101 -41.31 19.81 33.99
CA ARG A 101 -39.88 19.72 33.70
C ARG A 101 -39.18 18.93 34.80
N MET A 102 -38.31 18.02 34.40
CA MET A 102 -37.41 17.31 35.30
C MET A 102 -35.97 17.43 34.82
N GLU A 103 -35.02 17.46 35.77
CA GLU A 103 -33.59 17.43 35.45
C GLU A 103 -33.22 16.10 34.78
N CYS A 104 -32.32 16.17 33.81
CA CYS A 104 -31.80 15.01 33.11
C CYS A 104 -30.33 15.20 32.75
N TYR A 105 -29.67 14.08 32.50
CA TYR A 105 -28.32 14.06 31.96
C TYR A 105 -28.08 12.69 31.33
N GLU A 106 -27.64 12.67 30.09
CA GLU A 106 -27.47 11.43 29.32
C GLU A 106 -25.99 11.02 29.18
N GLY A 107 -25.08 11.80 29.76
CA GLY A 107 -23.65 11.49 29.79
C GLY A 107 -23.26 10.47 30.87
N PRO A 108 -22.01 9.98 30.84
CA PRO A 108 -21.48 9.05 31.83
C PRO A 108 -21.64 9.54 33.28
N SER A 109 -21.94 8.63 34.19
CA SER A 109 -22.09 8.96 35.62
C SER A 109 -20.81 9.59 36.18
N GLY A 110 -20.92 10.75 36.82
CA GLY A 110 -19.81 11.49 37.42
C GLY A 110 -19.34 12.71 36.63
N THR A 111 -19.77 12.85 35.37
CA THR A 111 -19.39 13.98 34.50
C THR A 111 -20.36 15.18 34.62
N ALA A 112 -21.57 14.96 35.14
CA ALA A 112 -22.57 16.01 35.29
C ALA A 112 -22.08 17.14 36.22
N GLY A 113 -21.97 18.37 35.70
CA GLY A 113 -21.54 19.55 36.46
C GLY A 113 -20.02 19.67 36.65
N VAL A 114 -19.25 18.84 35.95
CA VAL A 114 -17.77 18.88 35.89
C VAL A 114 -17.35 19.52 34.56
N GLY A 115 -16.26 20.29 34.55
CA GLY A 115 -15.81 21.00 33.35
C GLY A 115 -16.89 21.88 32.70
N LEU A 116 -17.09 21.72 31.39
CA LEU A 116 -18.22 22.37 30.71
C LEU A 116 -19.56 21.63 30.86
N CYS A 117 -19.54 20.36 31.28
CA CYS A 117 -20.72 19.49 31.25
C CYS A 117 -21.80 19.97 32.20
N LYS A 118 -23.03 19.95 31.72
CA LYS A 118 -24.19 20.50 32.41
C LYS A 118 -25.39 19.60 32.23
N THR A 119 -26.15 19.47 33.31
CA THR A 119 -27.46 18.83 33.28
C THR A 119 -28.44 19.66 32.46
N GLY A 120 -29.36 18.97 31.78
CA GLY A 120 -30.45 19.55 31.02
C GLY A 120 -31.79 19.37 31.72
N TYR A 121 -32.87 19.51 30.96
CA TYR A 121 -34.20 19.10 31.42
C TYR A 121 -34.97 18.34 30.33
N LYS A 122 -35.79 17.39 30.76
CA LYS A 122 -36.85 16.81 29.94
C LYS A 122 -38.14 17.52 30.25
N GLU A 123 -38.94 17.79 29.24
CA GLU A 123 -40.28 18.34 29.38
C GLU A 123 -41.30 17.28 29.01
N CYS A 124 -42.31 17.08 29.84
CA CYS A 124 -43.37 16.12 29.59
C CYS A 124 -44.16 16.54 28.35
N VAL A 125 -44.34 15.62 27.41
CA VAL A 125 -45.04 15.92 26.15
C VAL A 125 -46.52 16.23 26.39
N GLU A 126 -47.15 16.90 25.41
CA GLU A 126 -48.47 17.52 25.60
C GLU A 126 -49.61 16.53 25.94
N ASP A 127 -49.48 15.27 25.50
CA ASP A 127 -50.42 14.19 25.84
C ASP A 127 -50.11 13.48 27.16
N GLY A 128 -49.00 13.85 27.81
CA GLY A 128 -48.57 13.37 29.11
C GLY A 128 -48.06 11.93 29.14
N THR A 129 -47.81 11.33 27.97
CA THR A 129 -47.44 9.91 27.84
C THR A 129 -45.94 9.66 27.92
N ASP A 130 -45.10 10.68 27.66
CA ASP A 130 -43.65 10.54 27.63
C ASP A 130 -42.91 11.85 28.00
N TRP A 131 -41.60 11.74 28.19
CA TRP A 131 -40.68 12.86 28.38
C TRP A 131 -39.95 13.17 27.08
N SER A 132 -39.64 14.44 26.82
CA SER A 132 -38.79 14.83 25.70
C SER A 132 -37.37 14.27 25.80
N GLU A 133 -36.58 14.43 24.74
CA GLU A 133 -35.12 14.37 24.85
C GLU A 133 -34.60 15.31 25.93
N CYS A 134 -33.39 15.04 26.45
CA CYS A 134 -32.77 15.91 27.44
C CYS A 134 -32.27 17.20 26.77
N ARG A 135 -33.02 18.28 26.91
CA ARG A 135 -32.71 19.58 26.31
C ARG A 135 -31.73 20.36 27.17
N ASP A 136 -30.92 21.19 26.51
CA ASP A 136 -29.95 22.09 27.13
C ASP A 136 -28.84 21.38 27.96
N GLN A 137 -28.72 20.06 27.88
CA GLN A 137 -27.57 19.33 28.43
C GLN A 137 -26.31 19.63 27.61
N VAL A 138 -25.16 19.57 28.27
CA VAL A 138 -23.84 19.59 27.63
C VAL A 138 -23.15 18.30 28.04
N LEU A 139 -22.92 17.42 27.08
CA LEU A 139 -22.28 16.12 27.27
C LEU A 139 -20.76 16.23 27.11
N PRO A 140 -20.00 15.27 27.65
CA PRO A 140 -18.55 15.17 27.41
C PRO A 140 -18.26 15.06 25.92
N VAL A 141 -17.18 15.71 25.49
CA VAL A 141 -16.60 15.57 24.15
C VAL A 141 -15.10 15.40 24.28
N ALA A 142 -14.42 15.09 23.17
CA ALA A 142 -12.95 14.97 23.18
C ALA A 142 -12.27 16.26 23.67
N GLU A 143 -11.21 16.08 24.45
CA GLU A 143 -10.40 17.16 25.02
C GLU A 143 -9.73 18.02 23.95
N ILE A 144 -9.69 19.34 24.18
CA ILE A 144 -8.86 20.28 23.43
C ILE A 144 -7.70 20.67 24.33
N CYS A 145 -6.55 20.06 24.09
CA CYS A 145 -5.45 20.16 25.04
C CYS A 145 -5.02 21.60 25.38
N SER A 146 -4.93 21.87 26.68
CA SER A 146 -4.37 23.10 27.25
C SER A 146 -5.12 24.37 26.86
N ASP A 147 -6.40 24.27 26.54
CA ASP A 147 -7.25 25.45 26.32
C ASP A 147 -7.86 26.00 27.63
N GLY A 148 -7.64 25.32 28.75
CA GLY A 148 -8.13 25.68 30.08
C GLY A 148 -9.56 25.22 30.34
N ILE A 149 -10.14 24.40 29.48
CA ILE A 149 -11.50 23.86 29.56
C ILE A 149 -11.39 22.34 29.64
N ASP A 150 -12.16 21.75 30.55
CA ASP A 150 -12.31 20.31 30.73
C ASP A 150 -13.52 19.88 29.90
N GLN A 151 -13.26 19.31 28.71
CA GLN A 151 -14.24 18.86 27.72
C GLN A 151 -14.77 17.45 27.93
N ASP A 152 -13.94 16.55 28.43
CA ASP A 152 -14.36 15.19 28.76
C ASP A 152 -15.01 15.08 30.15
N CYS A 153 -14.97 16.17 30.91
CA CYS A 153 -15.61 16.35 32.19
C CYS A 153 -15.11 15.37 33.25
N ASP A 154 -13.80 15.05 33.21
CA ASP A 154 -13.09 14.22 34.18
C ASP A 154 -12.59 15.00 35.41
N GLY A 155 -12.64 16.33 35.35
CA GLY A 155 -12.22 17.25 36.41
C GLY A 155 -10.89 17.96 36.16
N SER A 156 -10.26 17.73 35.00
CA SER A 156 -9.01 18.35 34.57
C SER A 156 -9.05 18.70 33.09
N ASP A 157 -8.32 19.76 32.71
CA ASP A 157 -7.97 20.02 31.31
C ASP A 157 -6.74 19.18 30.96
N LEU A 158 -6.80 18.47 29.83
CA LEU A 158 -5.71 17.61 29.37
C LEU A 158 -4.51 18.45 28.90
N THR A 159 -3.33 18.21 29.47
CA THR A 159 -2.09 18.88 29.05
C THR A 159 -1.11 17.93 28.39
N PRO A 160 -0.15 18.42 27.58
CA PRO A 160 0.92 17.60 27.04
C PRO A 160 1.72 16.82 28.09
N GLU A 161 1.77 17.29 29.35
CA GLU A 161 2.44 16.61 30.45
C GLU A 161 1.63 15.47 31.07
N THR A 162 0.30 15.51 30.93
CA THR A 162 -0.61 14.50 31.48
C THR A 162 -1.18 13.56 30.42
N ALA A 163 -1.09 13.95 29.14
CA ALA A 163 -1.47 13.10 28.02
C ALA A 163 -0.61 11.83 27.99
N VAL A 164 -1.28 10.71 27.75
CA VAL A 164 -0.68 9.39 27.65
C VAL A 164 -0.87 8.92 26.22
N ASP A 165 0.20 8.41 25.63
CA ASP A 165 0.23 7.68 24.36
C ASP A 165 -0.26 6.25 24.67
N ILE A 166 -1.51 5.96 24.32
CA ILE A 166 -2.21 4.73 24.75
C ILE A 166 -1.85 3.55 23.84
N ASP A 167 -1.75 3.78 22.54
CA ASP A 167 -1.43 2.74 21.55
C ASP A 167 0.09 2.55 21.33
N GLY A 168 0.90 3.48 21.83
CA GLY A 168 2.36 3.42 21.81
C GLY A 168 2.97 3.84 20.50
N ASP A 169 2.24 4.55 19.64
CA ASP A 169 2.74 4.95 18.33
C ASP A 169 3.66 6.17 18.40
N GLY A 170 3.68 6.89 19.53
CA GLY A 170 4.48 8.09 19.78
C GLY A 170 3.71 9.41 19.58
N TYR A 171 2.42 9.34 19.25
CA TYR A 171 1.48 10.44 19.28
C TYR A 171 0.59 10.36 20.52
N THR A 172 0.01 11.51 20.87
CA THR A 172 -0.96 11.69 21.93
C THR A 172 -2.08 12.56 21.36
N TYR A 173 -3.29 12.52 21.93
CA TYR A 173 -4.34 13.49 21.59
C TYR A 173 -3.83 14.95 21.54
N CYS A 174 -2.94 15.33 22.47
CA CYS A 174 -2.39 16.69 22.52
C CYS A 174 -1.37 17.03 21.45
N ASN A 175 -0.83 16.03 20.74
CA ASN A 175 0.15 16.26 19.69
C ASN A 175 -0.36 15.89 18.29
N GLY A 176 -1.66 15.64 18.18
CA GLY A 176 -2.41 15.51 16.92
C GLY A 176 -2.93 14.12 16.64
N ASP A 177 -2.85 13.19 17.59
CA ASP A 177 -3.45 11.88 17.45
C ASP A 177 -4.98 11.96 17.40
N CYS A 178 -5.57 11.23 16.47
CA CYS A 178 -7.01 11.11 16.29
C CYS A 178 -7.51 9.70 16.63
N CYS A 179 -6.62 8.75 16.97
CA CYS A 179 -6.98 7.40 17.32
C CYS A 179 -6.03 6.75 18.34
N GLU A 180 -6.26 7.00 19.63
CA GLU A 180 -5.51 6.34 20.71
C GLU A 180 -6.02 4.93 21.04
N THR A 181 -7.28 4.64 20.69
CA THR A 181 -7.93 3.37 21.01
C THR A 181 -8.83 2.91 19.87
N GLY A 182 -9.12 1.62 19.83
CA GLY A 182 -10.06 1.06 18.85
C GLY A 182 -11.53 1.50 19.00
N TRP A 183 -11.82 2.41 19.95
CA TRP A 183 -13.12 3.08 20.04
C TRP A 183 -13.13 4.42 19.29
N ASP A 184 -11.96 5.00 19.05
CA ASP A 184 -11.79 6.33 18.46
C ASP A 184 -11.79 6.24 16.93
N CYS A 185 -11.20 5.18 16.39
CA CYS A 185 -11.23 4.87 14.97
C CYS A 185 -11.42 3.38 14.69
N LEU A 186 -11.73 3.05 13.43
CA LEU A 186 -11.73 1.67 12.95
C LEU A 186 -10.28 1.24 12.66
N GLY A 187 -9.95 -0.03 12.91
CA GLY A 187 -8.66 -0.60 12.54
C GLY A 187 -7.65 -0.69 13.70
N ASP A 188 -6.37 -0.55 13.36
CA ASP A 188 -5.23 -0.64 14.27
C ASP A 188 -4.84 0.78 14.73
N PRO A 189 -5.13 1.19 15.98
CA PRO A 189 -4.86 2.55 16.47
C PRO A 189 -3.41 2.99 16.23
N GLU A 190 -2.45 2.09 16.45
CA GLU A 190 -1.03 2.39 16.35
C GLU A 190 -0.52 2.74 14.93
N LYS A 191 -1.41 2.67 13.93
CA LYS A 191 -1.14 3.06 12.54
C LYS A 191 -1.76 4.41 12.17
N VAL A 192 -2.55 5.02 13.05
CA VAL A 192 -3.37 6.19 12.74
C VAL A 192 -2.82 7.39 13.49
N ASN A 193 -2.03 8.22 12.80
CA ASN A 193 -1.40 9.39 13.41
C ASN A 193 -0.92 10.41 12.37
N PRO A 194 -0.55 11.64 12.78
CA PRO A 194 -0.03 12.67 11.88
C PRO A 194 1.24 12.31 11.06
N SER A 195 1.95 11.21 11.33
CA SER A 195 3.07 10.73 10.52
C SER A 195 2.71 9.58 9.58
N SER A 196 1.47 9.11 9.59
CA SER A 196 1.00 8.05 8.72
C SER A 196 0.63 8.57 7.33
N PHE A 197 0.64 7.69 6.33
CA PHE A 197 0.11 7.97 5.00
C PHE A 197 -1.34 7.50 4.94
N GLU A 198 -2.14 8.17 4.11
CA GLU A 198 -3.54 7.80 3.89
C GLU A 198 -3.67 6.47 3.16
N VAL A 199 -4.42 5.52 3.73
CA VAL A 199 -4.68 4.22 3.13
C VAL A 199 -6.03 4.31 2.39
N PRO A 200 -6.04 4.25 1.04
CA PRO A 200 -7.26 4.52 0.31
C PRO A 200 -8.37 3.50 0.59
N SER A 201 -9.58 4.00 0.82
CA SER A 201 -10.82 3.22 0.95
C SER A 201 -10.88 2.31 2.19
N ASN A 202 -10.26 2.71 3.31
CA ASN A 202 -10.37 2.03 4.59
C ASN A 202 -11.37 2.71 5.56
N ALA A 203 -11.92 3.88 5.20
CA ALA A 203 -12.84 4.69 6.02
C ALA A 203 -12.25 5.20 7.35
N VAL A 204 -10.92 5.36 7.42
CA VAL A 204 -10.16 5.91 8.54
C VAL A 204 -9.47 7.19 8.07
N ASP A 205 -9.33 8.19 8.94
CA ASP A 205 -8.41 9.32 8.71
C ASP A 205 -7.03 8.87 9.21
N ASP A 206 -6.30 8.10 8.41
CA ASP A 206 -5.05 7.46 8.86
C ASP A 206 -4.00 8.50 9.28
N ASN A 207 -4.05 9.68 8.67
CA ASN A 207 -3.04 10.71 8.87
C ASN A 207 -3.49 11.89 9.74
N CYS A 208 -4.62 11.74 10.42
CA CYS A 208 -5.23 12.67 11.38
C CYS A 208 -5.29 14.11 10.87
N ASN A 209 -5.69 14.30 9.61
CA ASN A 209 -5.79 15.63 8.99
C ASN A 209 -7.22 16.19 8.94
N GLY A 210 -8.20 15.41 9.39
CA GLY A 210 -9.63 15.74 9.41
C GLY A 210 -10.38 15.36 8.15
N GLU A 211 -9.73 14.74 7.16
CA GLU A 211 -10.32 14.16 5.97
C GLU A 211 -10.18 12.63 6.04
N VAL A 212 -11.18 11.91 5.54
CA VAL A 212 -11.19 10.43 5.50
C VAL A 212 -11.06 10.01 4.05
N ASP A 213 -10.16 9.06 3.77
CA ASP A 213 -9.88 8.52 2.45
C ASP A 213 -9.57 9.61 1.41
N GLU A 214 -8.85 10.67 1.79
CA GLU A 214 -8.55 11.75 0.86
C GLU A 214 -7.59 11.32 -0.25
N VAL A 215 -7.79 11.88 -1.43
CA VAL A 215 -6.88 11.64 -2.54
C VAL A 215 -5.60 12.42 -2.29
N VAL A 216 -4.50 11.70 -2.08
CA VAL A 216 -3.17 12.30 -1.95
C VAL A 216 -2.89 13.19 -3.15
N SER A 217 -2.74 14.49 -2.88
CA SER A 217 -2.51 15.49 -3.93
C SER A 217 -1.11 15.33 -4.52
N ALA A 218 -1.03 15.32 -5.86
CA ALA A 218 0.24 15.27 -6.56
C ALA A 218 1.12 16.49 -6.20
N CYS A 219 2.39 16.25 -5.87
CA CYS A 219 3.34 17.30 -5.53
C CYS A 219 4.21 17.75 -6.72
N ASP A 220 3.88 17.32 -7.94
CA ASP A 220 4.69 17.52 -9.14
C ASP A 220 4.07 18.49 -10.18
N ALA A 221 2.93 19.11 -9.84
CA ALA A 221 2.14 19.92 -10.78
C ALA A 221 2.86 21.17 -11.34
N ASN A 222 3.91 21.66 -10.70
CA ASN A 222 4.60 22.91 -11.06
C ASN A 222 6.09 22.71 -11.39
N ILE A 223 6.47 21.51 -11.84
CA ILE A 223 7.86 21.19 -12.16
C ILE A 223 8.19 21.53 -13.61
N MET A 224 9.32 22.21 -13.82
CA MET A 224 9.85 22.47 -15.16
C MET A 224 10.53 21.22 -15.71
N GLN A 225 10.29 20.88 -16.98
CA GLN A 225 10.83 19.65 -17.59
C GLN A 225 12.36 19.60 -17.65
N ASP A 226 13.01 20.76 -17.72
CA ASP A 226 14.46 20.95 -17.74
C ASP A 226 15.05 21.24 -16.35
N THR A 227 14.30 20.94 -15.28
CA THR A 227 14.82 21.12 -13.92
C THR A 227 16.10 20.30 -13.69
N THR A 228 17.06 20.93 -13.03
CA THR A 228 18.28 20.29 -12.53
C THR A 228 18.24 20.12 -11.01
N ASN A 229 17.12 20.48 -10.37
CA ASN A 229 16.95 20.34 -8.93
C ASN A 229 16.59 18.89 -8.57
N PRO A 230 17.43 18.15 -7.83
CA PRO A 230 17.13 16.78 -7.45
C PRO A 230 15.85 16.62 -6.61
N MET A 231 15.42 17.65 -5.89
CA MET A 231 14.16 17.58 -5.13
C MET A 231 12.93 17.59 -6.06
N ASP A 232 12.98 18.39 -7.13
CA ASP A 232 11.94 18.36 -8.16
C ASP A 232 11.90 16.97 -8.83
N MET A 233 13.06 16.35 -9.08
CA MET A 233 13.12 14.99 -9.62
C MET A 233 12.46 13.97 -8.69
N ALA A 234 12.58 14.10 -7.37
CA ALA A 234 11.91 13.23 -6.42
C ALA A 234 10.39 13.44 -6.43
N GLN A 235 9.94 14.70 -6.51
CA GLN A 235 8.52 15.01 -6.65
C GLN A 235 7.94 14.41 -7.95
N SER A 236 8.70 14.41 -9.06
CA SER A 236 8.28 13.85 -10.35
C SER A 236 8.14 12.32 -10.39
N ILE A 237 8.43 11.63 -9.29
CA ILE A 237 8.12 10.20 -9.13
C ILE A 237 7.03 9.96 -8.08
N ASP A 238 6.25 11.00 -7.77
CA ASP A 238 5.21 11.06 -6.73
C ASP A 238 5.73 10.96 -5.29
N LEU A 239 7.02 11.23 -5.07
CA LEU A 239 7.62 11.19 -3.73
C LEU A 239 7.91 12.62 -3.23
N CYS A 240 7.01 13.11 -2.37
CA CYS A 240 7.03 14.50 -1.92
C CYS A 240 8.07 14.78 -0.82
N PRO A 241 8.56 16.03 -0.70
CA PRO A 241 9.46 16.42 0.38
C PRO A 241 8.77 16.33 1.74
N ALA A 242 9.52 15.97 2.78
CA ALA A 242 9.01 16.03 4.14
C ALA A 242 8.76 17.49 4.54
N ALA A 243 7.51 17.82 4.87
CA ALA A 243 7.13 19.20 5.19
C ALA A 243 7.79 19.71 6.48
N ASN A 244 8.09 18.81 7.42
CA ASN A 244 8.74 19.10 8.70
C ASN A 244 9.30 17.81 9.32
N GLU A 245 9.81 17.91 10.55
CA GLU A 245 10.40 16.80 11.31
C GLU A 245 9.41 15.72 11.76
N LYS A 246 8.10 15.98 11.71
CA LYS A 246 7.03 15.01 12.00
C LYS A 246 6.42 14.37 10.75
N ARG A 247 6.54 14.96 9.56
CA ARG A 247 5.97 14.40 8.33
C ARG A 247 6.98 13.50 7.62
N PHE A 248 6.47 12.45 6.96
CA PHE A 248 7.24 11.57 6.09
C PHE A 248 7.56 12.26 4.76
N GLY A 249 8.45 11.66 3.98
CA GLY A 249 8.84 12.15 2.64
C GLY A 249 10.34 12.30 2.47
N VAL A 250 10.74 12.96 1.38
CA VAL A 250 12.16 13.15 1.04
C VAL A 250 12.80 14.19 1.96
N LEU A 251 13.89 13.80 2.59
CA LEU A 251 14.73 14.68 3.42
C LEU A 251 15.85 15.31 2.60
N THR A 252 16.49 14.50 1.74
CA THR A 252 17.55 14.95 0.84
C THR A 252 17.48 14.23 -0.49
N ALA A 253 17.74 14.94 -1.57
CA ALA A 253 17.89 14.38 -2.91
C ALA A 253 19.19 14.87 -3.55
N LYS A 254 19.92 13.99 -4.24
CA LYS A 254 21.19 14.31 -4.91
C LYS A 254 21.32 13.57 -6.24
N LEU A 255 21.92 14.23 -7.22
CA LEU A 255 22.50 13.58 -8.39
C LEU A 255 24.01 13.42 -8.19
N LEU A 256 24.48 12.20 -8.37
CA LEU A 256 25.85 11.76 -8.09
C LEU A 256 26.33 10.82 -9.19
N PHE A 257 27.63 10.57 -9.25
CA PHE A 257 28.15 9.39 -9.93
C PHE A 257 27.95 8.15 -9.03
N PRO A 258 27.78 6.93 -9.59
CA PRO A 258 27.50 5.72 -8.81
C PRO A 258 28.54 5.32 -7.76
N ASP A 259 29.79 5.77 -7.84
CA ASP A 259 30.79 5.60 -6.78
C ASP A 259 30.58 6.52 -5.56
N GLY A 260 29.55 7.37 -5.61
CA GLY A 260 29.19 8.33 -4.57
C GLY A 260 29.89 9.68 -4.69
N THR A 261 30.68 9.91 -5.75
CA THR A 261 31.34 11.21 -5.96
C THR A 261 30.36 12.26 -6.49
N GLU A 262 30.50 13.48 -5.99
CA GLU A 262 29.80 14.66 -6.51
C GLU A 262 30.49 15.14 -7.79
N GLY A 263 29.70 15.52 -8.79
CA GLY A 263 30.19 16.01 -10.08
C GLY A 263 29.09 16.67 -10.91
N GLU A 264 29.48 17.31 -12.01
CA GLU A 264 28.51 17.83 -12.98
C GLU A 264 28.01 16.68 -13.83
N ILE A 265 26.85 16.12 -13.46
CA ILE A 265 26.13 15.18 -14.31
C ILE A 265 25.64 15.96 -15.54
N PRO A 266 26.01 15.55 -16.77
CA PRO A 266 25.52 16.15 -17.99
C PRO A 266 23.99 16.31 -17.98
N ALA A 267 23.51 17.55 -18.12
CA ALA A 267 22.08 17.88 -18.01
C ALA A 267 21.17 17.16 -19.02
N GLN A 268 21.78 16.53 -20.03
CA GLN A 268 21.10 15.80 -21.09
C GLN A 268 20.82 14.33 -20.73
N GLN A 269 21.44 13.81 -19.66
CA GLN A 269 21.22 12.46 -19.13
C GLN A 269 19.98 12.34 -18.27
N HIS A 270 19.30 13.44 -17.94
CA HIS A 270 18.11 13.40 -17.11
C HIS A 270 17.05 14.39 -17.59
N ALA A 271 15.78 14.07 -17.39
CA ALA A 271 14.69 15.01 -17.59
C ALA A 271 13.47 14.65 -16.76
N VAL A 272 12.64 15.64 -16.45
CA VAL A 272 11.28 15.43 -15.95
C VAL A 272 10.33 15.56 -17.14
N LEU A 273 9.53 14.53 -17.41
CA LEU A 273 8.76 14.43 -18.65
C LEU A 273 7.26 14.25 -18.35
N THR A 274 6.42 14.97 -19.11
CA THR A 274 4.95 14.81 -19.06
C THR A 274 4.44 13.72 -20.03
N GLY A 275 5.37 12.94 -20.56
CA GLY A 275 5.16 11.90 -21.55
C GLY A 275 6.40 11.70 -22.42
N TYR A 276 6.52 10.52 -23.01
CA TYR A 276 7.65 10.14 -23.85
C TYR A 276 7.17 9.47 -25.13
N GLY A 277 7.52 10.05 -26.28
CA GLY A 277 6.93 9.70 -27.56
C GLY A 277 5.41 9.93 -27.60
N ASN A 278 4.69 9.08 -28.33
CA ASN A 278 3.25 9.23 -28.54
C ASN A 278 2.39 8.50 -27.51
N VAL A 279 2.98 7.55 -26.77
CA VAL A 279 2.22 6.56 -25.99
C VAL A 279 2.51 6.63 -24.50
N LEU A 280 3.79 6.71 -24.11
CA LEU A 280 4.15 6.66 -22.69
C LEU A 280 3.73 7.96 -21.99
N LYS A 281 3.01 7.80 -20.88
CA LYS A 281 2.48 8.87 -20.02
C LYS A 281 2.77 8.56 -18.56
N PRO A 282 2.80 9.59 -17.69
CA PRO A 282 2.84 9.41 -16.25
C PRO A 282 1.76 8.44 -15.78
N LYS A 283 2.14 7.55 -14.87
CA LYS A 283 1.33 6.54 -14.20
C LYS A 283 0.64 7.10 -12.96
N ALA A 284 1.26 8.07 -12.32
CA ALA A 284 0.66 8.94 -11.32
C ALA A 284 1.18 10.38 -11.55
N GLY A 285 0.60 11.33 -10.82
CA GLY A 285 0.98 12.74 -10.96
C GLY A 285 0.83 13.31 -12.37
N ASN A 286 1.69 14.27 -12.69
CA ASN A 286 1.73 15.01 -13.96
C ASN A 286 2.99 14.72 -14.78
N SER A 287 3.99 14.05 -14.20
CA SER A 287 5.30 13.83 -14.78
C SER A 287 5.93 12.52 -14.31
N PHE A 288 6.92 12.02 -15.05
CA PHE A 288 7.84 10.99 -14.60
C PHE A 288 9.29 11.45 -14.76
N LEU A 289 10.20 10.81 -14.04
CA LEU A 289 11.64 11.03 -14.15
C LEU A 289 12.24 10.12 -15.22
N ALA A 290 13.17 10.64 -16.01
CA ALA A 290 13.94 9.87 -16.97
C ALA A 290 15.44 10.02 -16.70
N PHE A 291 16.16 8.90 -16.70
CA PHE A 291 17.63 8.87 -16.72
C PHE A 291 18.13 8.08 -17.93
N SER A 292 19.19 8.55 -18.56
CA SER A 292 19.82 7.90 -19.71
C SER A 292 21.34 7.92 -19.61
N THR A 293 21.98 6.88 -20.14
CA THR A 293 23.42 6.85 -20.41
C THR A 293 23.78 7.78 -21.57
N GLY A 294 22.81 8.09 -22.43
CA GLY A 294 22.95 9.01 -23.55
C GLY A 294 22.21 10.30 -23.31
N LYS A 295 21.29 10.60 -24.23
CA LYS A 295 20.46 11.79 -24.17
C LYS A 295 18.97 11.49 -24.04
N VAL A 296 18.35 12.09 -23.02
CA VAL A 296 16.89 12.09 -22.90
C VAL A 296 16.30 13.05 -23.94
N LEU A 297 15.53 12.51 -24.89
CA LEU A 297 14.88 13.26 -25.98
C LEU A 297 13.42 12.86 -26.16
N ALA A 298 12.52 13.84 -26.14
CA ALA A 298 11.10 13.61 -26.41
C ALA A 298 10.76 13.31 -27.89
N GLY A 299 11.72 13.40 -28.83
CA GLY A 299 11.49 13.21 -30.27
C GLY A 299 12.64 12.48 -30.98
N GLN A 300 12.44 12.10 -32.25
CA GLN A 300 13.33 11.17 -33.00
C GLN A 300 14.68 11.73 -33.49
N SER A 301 15.31 12.61 -32.71
CA SER A 301 16.69 13.03 -32.96
C SER A 301 17.71 12.02 -32.43
N GLU A 302 18.97 12.20 -32.80
CA GLU A 302 20.12 11.43 -32.30
C GLU A 302 20.18 11.49 -30.76
N PHE A 303 19.90 10.35 -30.13
CA PHE A 303 19.91 10.16 -28.68
C PHE A 303 21.16 9.46 -28.19
N GLU A 304 21.81 8.72 -29.09
CA GLU A 304 23.09 8.04 -28.89
C GLU A 304 24.22 9.08 -28.79
N ILE A 305 24.69 9.35 -27.58
CA ILE A 305 25.71 10.37 -27.33
C ILE A 305 26.64 9.90 -26.22
N ASP A 306 27.94 9.83 -26.55
CA ASP A 306 29.03 9.77 -25.56
C ASP A 306 29.01 11.06 -24.73
N ASN A 307 28.60 10.94 -23.47
CA ASN A 307 28.59 12.05 -22.51
C ASN A 307 30.00 12.36 -21.97
N GLY A 308 30.99 11.50 -22.26
CA GLY A 308 32.38 11.65 -21.90
C GLY A 308 32.64 11.53 -20.40
N THR A 309 31.76 10.84 -19.67
CA THR A 309 31.84 10.70 -18.21
C THR A 309 32.07 9.26 -17.80
N SER A 310 32.82 9.05 -16.72
CA SER A 310 33.06 7.73 -16.16
C SER A 310 33.22 7.78 -14.65
N SER A 311 32.85 6.70 -13.97
CA SER A 311 33.00 6.57 -12.51
C SER A 311 33.29 5.13 -12.08
N GLY A 312 33.54 4.92 -10.79
CA GLY A 312 33.40 3.59 -10.22
C GLY A 312 31.93 3.16 -10.12
N ALA A 313 31.70 1.87 -9.87
CA ALA A 313 30.40 1.35 -9.48
C ALA A 313 30.13 1.58 -7.98
N PRO A 314 28.87 1.45 -7.49
CA PRO A 314 28.58 1.48 -6.06
C PRO A 314 29.41 0.41 -5.34
N ALA A 315 30.34 0.86 -4.49
CA ALA A 315 31.39 0.00 -3.95
C ALA A 315 30.83 -1.15 -3.10
N ASP A 316 29.75 -0.90 -2.36
CA ASP A 316 29.09 -1.89 -1.52
C ASP A 316 28.35 -2.95 -2.34
N TRP A 317 27.65 -2.56 -3.40
CA TRP A 317 27.01 -3.50 -4.32
C TRP A 317 28.03 -4.34 -5.10
N LEU A 318 29.09 -3.71 -5.63
CA LEU A 318 30.16 -4.43 -6.32
C LEU A 318 30.86 -5.43 -5.40
N GLN A 319 31.14 -5.04 -4.14
CA GLN A 319 31.76 -5.93 -3.16
C GLN A 319 30.85 -7.12 -2.81
N ALA A 320 29.54 -6.90 -2.65
CA ALA A 320 28.58 -7.97 -2.42
C ALA A 320 28.52 -8.99 -3.58
N ASN A 321 28.88 -8.55 -4.78
CA ASN A 321 28.93 -9.34 -6.01
C ASN A 321 30.34 -9.80 -6.41
N GLY A 322 31.30 -9.83 -5.47
CA GLY A 322 32.63 -10.41 -5.67
C GLY A 322 33.74 -9.41 -6.01
N GLY A 323 33.42 -8.14 -6.20
CA GLY A 323 34.39 -7.03 -6.17
C GLY A 323 35.10 -6.69 -7.48
N GLU A 324 35.06 -7.56 -8.50
CA GLU A 324 35.86 -7.40 -9.73
C GLU A 324 35.04 -7.24 -11.01
N SER A 325 33.85 -7.83 -11.08
CA SER A 325 32.97 -7.82 -12.25
C SER A 325 31.52 -7.82 -11.80
N PHE A 326 30.61 -7.39 -12.66
CA PHE A 326 29.19 -7.40 -12.34
C PHE A 326 28.60 -8.82 -12.42
N PRO A 327 27.38 -9.05 -11.89
CA PRO A 327 26.68 -10.32 -12.06
C PRO A 327 26.35 -10.61 -13.53
N ASP A 328 26.53 -11.85 -13.98
CA ASP A 328 26.13 -12.29 -15.32
C ASP A 328 24.68 -12.82 -15.31
N SER A 329 23.96 -12.68 -16.43
CA SER A 329 22.62 -13.23 -16.57
C SER A 329 22.65 -14.75 -16.73
N PRO A 330 21.89 -15.51 -15.93
CA PRO A 330 21.82 -16.97 -16.05
C PRO A 330 21.32 -17.44 -17.42
N ALA A 331 20.49 -16.64 -18.12
CA ALA A 331 19.96 -16.97 -19.43
C ALA A 331 20.99 -16.82 -20.57
N CYS A 332 22.11 -16.16 -20.31
CA CYS A 332 23.29 -16.20 -21.19
C CYS A 332 24.05 -17.54 -21.06
N ASN A 333 23.72 -18.32 -20.03
CA ASN A 333 23.83 -19.78 -19.89
C ASN A 333 25.19 -20.39 -20.23
N GLY A 334 26.30 -19.68 -19.95
CA GLY A 334 27.65 -20.15 -20.26
C GLY A 334 27.83 -20.60 -21.71
N LEU A 335 26.94 -20.15 -22.61
CA LEU A 335 26.99 -20.46 -24.03
C LEU A 335 28.08 -19.59 -24.62
N LEU A 336 29.30 -20.16 -24.53
CA LEU A 336 30.53 -19.69 -25.16
C LEU A 336 31.20 -18.56 -24.39
N ASN A 337 32.48 -18.39 -24.66
CA ASN A 337 33.35 -17.30 -24.22
C ASN A 337 32.84 -15.92 -24.76
N GLN A 338 31.58 -15.55 -24.49
CA GLN A 338 30.85 -14.45 -25.12
C GLN A 338 30.06 -13.59 -24.15
N SER A 339 29.66 -14.10 -22.96
CA SER A 339 29.11 -13.22 -21.93
C SER A 339 30.23 -12.40 -21.30
N ASP A 340 30.15 -11.09 -21.48
CA ASP A 340 30.92 -10.13 -20.72
C ASP A 340 29.97 -9.46 -19.72
N PRO A 341 30.03 -9.84 -18.44
CA PRO A 341 29.20 -9.19 -17.43
C PRO A 341 29.62 -7.73 -17.21
N GLY A 342 30.79 -7.31 -17.71
CA GLY A 342 31.33 -5.99 -17.50
C GLY A 342 31.99 -5.80 -16.14
N LYS A 343 32.69 -4.68 -16.02
CA LYS A 343 33.40 -4.25 -14.81
C LYS A 343 33.63 -2.73 -14.84
N PRO A 344 33.95 -2.11 -13.69
CA PRO A 344 34.34 -0.70 -13.67
C PRO A 344 35.57 -0.41 -14.57
N PRO A 345 35.71 0.84 -15.08
CA PRO A 345 34.82 1.98 -14.84
C PRO A 345 33.46 1.85 -15.53
N LEU A 346 32.46 2.50 -14.95
CA LEU A 346 31.16 2.72 -15.57
C LEU A 346 31.27 3.87 -16.57
N ASN A 347 30.51 3.80 -17.66
CA ASN A 347 30.48 4.84 -18.67
C ASN A 347 29.12 5.51 -18.71
N ASP A 348 29.19 6.81 -18.94
CA ASP A 348 28.07 7.75 -18.86
C ASP A 348 27.07 7.46 -17.74
N PRO A 349 27.56 7.35 -16.49
CA PRO A 349 26.72 6.88 -15.41
C PRO A 349 26.02 8.05 -14.70
N VAL A 350 24.80 7.79 -14.23
CA VAL A 350 24.07 8.71 -13.35
C VAL A 350 23.45 7.95 -12.18
N MET A 351 23.55 8.51 -10.98
CA MET A 351 22.89 8.00 -9.78
C MET A 351 22.06 9.07 -9.10
N PHE A 352 20.82 8.72 -8.78
CA PHE A 352 19.92 9.51 -7.95
C PHE A 352 19.89 8.93 -6.53
N GLU A 353 20.38 9.69 -5.56
CA GLU A 353 20.40 9.32 -4.15
C GLU A 353 19.32 10.10 -3.38
N LEU A 354 18.47 9.36 -2.67
CA LEU A 354 17.42 9.87 -1.80
C LEU A 354 17.66 9.41 -0.36
N THR A 355 17.49 10.33 0.59
CA THR A 355 17.25 9.98 2.00
C THR A 355 15.80 10.30 2.31
N ILE A 356 15.06 9.31 2.80
CA ILE A 356 13.60 9.36 2.91
C ILE A 356 13.21 8.97 4.33
N ARG A 357 12.28 9.71 4.93
CA ARG A 357 11.57 9.29 6.14
C ARG A 357 10.32 8.53 5.73
N ALA A 358 10.19 7.29 6.19
CA ALA A 358 9.01 6.49 5.99
C ALA A 358 7.80 7.00 6.82
N PRO A 359 6.57 6.85 6.31
CA PRO A 359 5.38 6.95 7.15
C PRO A 359 5.39 5.95 8.31
N LYS A 360 4.69 6.26 9.41
CA LYS A 360 4.62 5.38 10.58
C LYS A 360 3.76 4.13 10.40
N ASN A 361 2.90 4.09 9.38
CA ASN A 361 2.12 2.92 9.00
C ASN A 361 2.64 2.22 7.73
N ALA A 362 3.83 2.57 7.20
CA ALA A 362 4.37 1.95 5.99
C ALA A 362 5.45 0.90 6.30
N ALA A 363 5.23 -0.35 5.89
CA ALA A 363 6.20 -1.44 5.98
C ALA A 363 6.91 -1.74 4.65
N ALA A 364 6.47 -1.14 3.56
CA ALA A 364 7.11 -1.25 2.25
C ALA A 364 6.82 -0.04 1.36
N PHE A 365 7.53 0.03 0.24
CA PHE A 365 7.21 0.90 -0.87
C PHE A 365 7.31 0.15 -2.21
N GLY A 366 6.69 0.72 -3.22
CA GLY A 366 6.82 0.33 -4.62
C GLY A 366 7.14 1.53 -5.48
N VAL A 367 7.87 1.33 -6.58
CA VAL A 367 8.12 2.36 -7.58
C VAL A 367 8.05 1.75 -8.98
N GLY A 368 7.36 2.44 -9.88
CA GLY A 368 7.29 2.05 -11.29
C GLY A 368 8.59 2.35 -12.01
N VAL A 369 9.10 1.39 -12.78
CA VAL A 369 10.25 1.57 -13.67
C VAL A 369 9.96 1.03 -15.07
N TYR A 370 10.46 1.71 -16.10
CA TYR A 370 10.38 1.29 -17.49
C TYR A 370 11.79 1.36 -18.08
N TYR A 371 12.43 0.22 -18.29
CA TYR A 371 13.80 0.16 -18.80
C TYR A 371 13.81 -0.08 -20.31
N ILE A 372 14.64 0.69 -21.01
CA ILE A 372 14.79 0.71 -22.46
C ILE A 372 16.28 0.61 -22.78
N SER A 373 16.63 -0.17 -23.80
CA SER A 373 18.01 -0.25 -24.25
C SER A 373 18.06 -0.30 -25.77
N SER A 374 18.94 0.51 -26.36
CA SER A 374 19.16 0.52 -27.80
C SER A 374 20.03 -0.64 -28.28
N GLU A 375 20.82 -1.21 -27.37
CA GLU A 375 21.66 -2.39 -27.57
C GLU A 375 20.85 -3.66 -27.89
N PHE A 376 19.60 -3.72 -27.41
CA PHE A 376 18.70 -4.83 -27.73
C PHE A 376 18.37 -4.75 -29.23
N PRO A 377 18.44 -5.84 -30.01
CA PRO A 377 18.67 -7.23 -29.60
C PRO A 377 20.12 -7.68 -29.78
N THR A 378 20.94 -6.87 -30.45
CA THR A 378 22.21 -7.29 -31.05
C THR A 378 23.25 -7.62 -29.99
N TYR A 379 23.25 -6.87 -28.89
CA TYR A 379 24.29 -6.90 -27.88
C TYR A 379 23.88 -7.61 -26.58
N VAL A 380 22.68 -8.21 -26.56
CA VAL A 380 22.24 -9.08 -25.46
C VAL A 380 23.23 -10.24 -25.29
N CYS A 381 23.70 -10.42 -24.05
CA CYS A 381 24.75 -11.34 -23.62
C CYS A 381 26.15 -11.01 -24.15
N GLN A 382 26.38 -9.82 -24.69
CA GLN A 382 27.72 -9.33 -25.06
C GLN A 382 28.11 -8.13 -24.22
N TYR A 383 27.12 -7.32 -23.85
CA TYR A 383 27.22 -6.14 -23.01
C TYR A 383 26.15 -6.21 -21.93
N ASN A 384 26.30 -5.46 -20.85
CA ASN A 384 25.51 -5.66 -19.64
C ASN A 384 25.13 -4.32 -19.01
N ASP A 385 24.41 -3.50 -19.77
CA ASP A 385 23.83 -2.27 -19.24
C ASP A 385 22.85 -2.58 -18.11
N PHE A 386 23.01 -1.85 -17.01
CA PHE A 386 22.27 -2.10 -15.78
C PHE A 386 21.47 -0.88 -15.36
N PHE A 387 20.35 -1.18 -14.73
CA PHE A 387 19.73 -0.30 -13.76
C PHE A 387 19.69 -1.01 -12.40
N VAL A 388 20.27 -0.39 -11.38
CA VAL A 388 20.20 -0.90 -10.00
C VAL A 388 19.46 0.08 -9.12
N MET A 389 18.74 -0.46 -8.15
CA MET A 389 18.07 0.30 -7.11
C MET A 389 18.50 -0.26 -5.76
N LEU A 390 19.41 0.43 -5.08
CA LEU A 390 20.03 -0.01 -3.85
C LEU A 390 19.30 0.57 -2.64
N LEU A 391 18.75 -0.30 -1.80
CA LEU A 391 18.00 0.05 -0.60
C LEU A 391 18.85 -0.18 0.67
N ASP A 392 19.15 0.91 1.35
CA ASP A 392 19.76 0.93 2.68
C ASP A 392 18.66 1.16 3.73
N SER A 393 18.07 0.07 4.22
CA SER A 393 17.03 0.03 5.27
C SER A 393 17.48 -0.84 6.44
N THR A 394 16.94 -0.58 7.64
CA THR A 394 17.16 -1.41 8.83
C THR A 394 16.22 -2.62 8.90
N PHE A 395 15.32 -2.79 7.93
CA PHE A 395 14.35 -3.88 7.87
C PHE A 395 15.01 -5.26 7.89
N THR A 396 14.51 -6.12 8.77
CA THR A 396 14.89 -7.54 8.85
C THR A 396 13.65 -8.40 8.98
N SER A 397 13.67 -9.59 8.37
CA SER A 397 12.62 -10.58 8.49
C SER A 397 13.19 -11.97 8.69
N THR A 398 12.50 -12.78 9.49
CA THR A 398 12.80 -14.21 9.60
C THR A 398 12.22 -15.02 8.43
N ASP A 399 11.29 -14.44 7.67
CA ASP A 399 10.81 -14.98 6.41
C ASP A 399 11.75 -14.55 5.27
N PRO A 400 12.52 -15.48 4.67
CA PRO A 400 13.44 -15.15 3.58
C PRO A 400 12.76 -14.58 2.34
N THR A 401 11.45 -14.79 2.15
CA THR A 401 10.71 -14.28 0.99
C THR A 401 10.39 -12.79 1.10
N LEU A 402 10.44 -12.23 2.31
CA LEU A 402 10.25 -10.81 2.61
C LEU A 402 11.59 -10.10 2.86
N GLN A 403 12.69 -10.83 3.01
CA GLN A 403 13.97 -10.21 3.30
C GLN A 403 14.50 -9.45 2.07
N ASN A 404 14.84 -8.16 2.26
CA ASN A 404 15.52 -7.38 1.22
C ASN A 404 16.85 -8.06 0.82
N PRO A 405 17.26 -7.96 -0.47
CA PRO A 405 18.49 -8.57 -0.96
C PRO A 405 19.74 -8.14 -0.19
N ALA A 406 20.67 -9.08 0.03
CA ALA A 406 21.89 -8.82 0.80
C ALA A 406 22.85 -7.84 0.11
N ASP A 407 22.81 -7.77 -1.23
CA ASP A 407 23.54 -6.79 -2.02
C ASP A 407 22.81 -5.44 -2.15
N LYS A 408 21.62 -5.32 -1.52
CA LYS A 408 20.73 -4.16 -1.48
C LYS A 408 19.97 -3.87 -2.77
N ASN A 409 20.23 -4.58 -3.87
CA ASN A 409 19.59 -4.28 -5.14
C ASN A 409 18.17 -4.84 -5.21
N ILE A 410 17.15 -3.98 -5.11
CA ILE A 410 15.74 -4.36 -5.25
C ILE A 410 15.25 -4.33 -6.69
N ALA A 411 15.99 -3.73 -7.63
CA ALA A 411 15.72 -3.84 -9.07
C ALA A 411 16.30 -5.16 -9.62
N MET A 412 15.68 -6.27 -9.23
CA MET A 412 16.11 -7.63 -9.59
C MET A 412 14.94 -8.57 -9.91
N ASP A 413 15.18 -9.60 -10.71
CA ASP A 413 14.21 -10.66 -10.99
C ASP A 413 14.05 -11.64 -9.83
N SER A 414 13.10 -12.58 -9.91
CA SER A 414 12.86 -13.57 -8.83
C SER A 414 14.05 -14.47 -8.45
N LEU A 415 15.13 -14.46 -9.24
CA LEU A 415 16.36 -15.22 -9.00
C LEU A 415 17.50 -14.33 -8.47
N GLY A 416 17.25 -13.03 -8.27
CA GLY A 416 18.23 -12.05 -7.80
C GLY A 416 19.10 -11.47 -8.91
N ASN A 417 18.74 -11.64 -10.19
CA ASN A 417 19.51 -11.06 -11.27
C ASN A 417 19.13 -9.58 -11.45
N PRO A 418 20.10 -8.65 -11.53
CA PRO A 418 19.80 -7.23 -11.65
C PRO A 418 19.08 -6.88 -12.96
N LEU A 419 18.24 -5.85 -12.92
CA LEU A 419 17.57 -5.31 -14.09
C LEU A 419 18.60 -4.80 -15.11
N GLY A 420 18.53 -5.32 -16.33
CA GLY A 420 19.42 -4.95 -17.42
C GLY A 420 19.05 -5.68 -18.71
N ILE A 421 19.71 -5.31 -19.79
CA ILE A 421 19.46 -5.87 -21.14
C ILE A 421 19.59 -7.41 -21.18
N ASN A 422 20.47 -7.98 -20.36
CA ASN A 422 20.74 -9.41 -20.36
C ASN A 422 19.61 -10.27 -19.78
N LEU A 423 18.58 -9.65 -19.19
CA LEU A 423 17.34 -10.33 -18.82
C LEU A 423 16.33 -10.41 -19.97
N ALA A 424 16.62 -9.83 -21.14
CA ALA A 424 15.76 -9.95 -22.32
C ALA A 424 15.52 -11.41 -22.73
N LYS A 425 16.54 -12.27 -22.66
CA LYS A 425 16.39 -13.72 -22.94
C LYS A 425 15.62 -14.47 -21.85
N SER A 426 15.59 -13.95 -20.62
CA SER A 426 14.79 -14.47 -19.51
C SER A 426 13.31 -14.11 -19.62
N GLY A 427 12.93 -13.33 -20.65
CA GLY A 427 11.56 -12.96 -20.92
C GLY A 427 11.13 -11.61 -20.34
N LEU A 428 12.06 -10.82 -19.80
CA LEU A 428 11.73 -9.54 -19.17
C LEU A 428 11.37 -8.45 -20.19
N PHE A 429 11.95 -8.50 -21.39
CA PHE A 429 11.64 -7.56 -22.46
C PHE A 429 10.37 -8.01 -23.19
N ASN A 430 9.30 -7.21 -23.11
CA ASN A 430 8.01 -7.48 -23.76
C ASN A 430 7.65 -6.42 -24.82
N VAL A 431 8.19 -5.21 -24.72
CA VAL A 431 8.00 -4.14 -25.71
C VAL A 431 9.17 -4.17 -26.69
N CYS A 432 9.04 -5.02 -27.70
CA CYS A 432 10.02 -5.22 -28.76
C CYS A 432 9.39 -5.93 -29.95
N CYS A 433 10.04 -5.84 -31.11
CA CYS A 433 9.58 -6.55 -32.30
C CYS A 433 9.62 -8.08 -32.12
N PRO A 434 8.50 -8.80 -32.37
CA PRO A 434 8.41 -10.25 -32.20
C PRO A 434 9.46 -11.04 -32.98
N ARG A 435 10.12 -11.99 -32.31
CA ARG A 435 11.26 -12.76 -32.86
C ARG A 435 11.48 -14.07 -32.10
N ASN A 436 11.95 -15.10 -32.79
CA ASN A 436 12.15 -16.44 -32.20
C ASN A 436 13.10 -16.47 -31.00
N ALA A 437 14.14 -15.64 -31.01
CA ALA A 437 15.14 -15.61 -29.93
C ALA A 437 14.63 -14.91 -28.65
N TYR A 438 13.52 -14.17 -28.74
CA TYR A 438 12.93 -13.40 -27.63
C TYR A 438 11.41 -13.57 -27.67
N PRO A 439 10.90 -14.73 -27.21
CA PRO A 439 9.50 -15.09 -27.34
C PRO A 439 8.56 -14.22 -26.49
N SER A 440 9.09 -13.46 -25.52
CA SER A 440 8.34 -12.50 -24.71
C SER A 440 7.98 -11.21 -25.46
N CYS A 441 8.64 -10.90 -26.58
CA CYS A 441 8.36 -9.69 -27.37
C CYS A 441 6.95 -9.73 -27.97
N GLN A 442 6.10 -8.78 -27.57
CA GLN A 442 4.69 -8.70 -27.99
C GLN A 442 4.45 -7.64 -29.09
N GLY A 443 5.27 -6.59 -29.12
CA GLY A 443 5.17 -5.48 -30.09
C GLY A 443 5.94 -4.26 -29.60
N ASP A 444 6.11 -3.26 -30.47
CA ASP A 444 6.84 -2.00 -30.21
C ASP A 444 5.91 -0.79 -30.04
N GLU A 445 4.62 -1.04 -29.81
CA GLU A 445 3.57 -0.02 -29.79
C GLU A 445 3.86 1.11 -28.78
N GLU A 446 4.33 0.77 -27.58
CA GLU A 446 4.64 1.76 -26.54
C GLU A 446 5.86 2.65 -26.87
N LEU A 447 6.76 2.19 -27.74
CA LEU A 447 7.93 2.97 -28.16
C LEU A 447 7.62 3.94 -29.30
N LYS A 448 6.41 3.94 -29.88
CA LYS A 448 6.07 4.79 -31.03
C LYS A 448 6.25 6.28 -30.73
N GLY A 449 6.98 6.97 -31.61
CA GLY A 449 7.26 8.40 -31.49
C GLY A 449 8.43 8.75 -30.58
N THR A 450 9.02 7.76 -29.91
CA THR A 450 10.29 7.92 -29.17
C THR A 450 11.49 7.79 -30.13
N PRO A 451 12.70 8.24 -29.74
CA PRO A 451 13.94 7.87 -30.41
C PRO A 451 14.16 6.36 -30.54
N PHE A 452 13.60 5.56 -29.63
CA PHE A 452 13.69 4.10 -29.62
C PHE A 452 12.64 3.41 -30.52
N THR A 453 11.85 4.13 -31.31
CA THR A 453 10.94 3.49 -32.28
C THR A 453 11.76 2.75 -33.34
N PRO A 454 11.58 1.43 -33.51
CA PRO A 454 12.30 0.71 -34.54
C PRO A 454 11.81 1.10 -35.94
N ASN A 455 12.74 1.29 -36.87
CA ASN A 455 12.45 1.79 -38.22
C ASN A 455 11.48 0.89 -39.03
N GLN A 456 11.41 -0.42 -38.73
CA GLN A 456 10.51 -1.37 -39.37
C GLN A 456 10.16 -2.52 -38.43
N CYS A 457 9.02 -2.43 -37.74
CA CYS A 457 8.40 -3.58 -37.08
C CYS A 457 7.24 -4.10 -37.93
N PRO A 458 7.46 -5.04 -38.88
CA PRO A 458 6.35 -5.60 -39.65
C PRO A 458 5.44 -6.38 -38.70
N SER A 459 4.25 -5.83 -38.38
CA SER A 459 3.26 -6.49 -37.53
C SER A 459 3.02 -7.92 -38.00
N GLY A 460 3.26 -8.88 -37.10
CA GLY A 460 2.96 -10.29 -37.33
C GLY A 460 3.99 -11.07 -38.15
N VAL A 461 5.17 -10.52 -38.49
CA VAL A 461 6.21 -11.26 -39.21
C VAL A 461 7.42 -11.53 -38.31
N ILE A 462 7.43 -12.72 -37.70
CA ILE A 462 8.56 -13.22 -36.90
C ILE A 462 9.80 -13.35 -37.81
N GLY A 463 10.88 -12.62 -37.47
CA GLY A 463 12.19 -12.75 -38.11
C GLY A 463 12.47 -11.82 -39.31
N ALA A 464 11.67 -10.78 -39.55
CA ALA A 464 11.80 -9.87 -40.69
C ALA A 464 12.46 -8.50 -40.38
N VAL A 465 13.16 -8.36 -39.25
CA VAL A 465 13.72 -7.07 -38.79
C VAL A 465 15.21 -6.92 -39.15
N ASN A 466 15.58 -5.75 -39.69
CA ASN A 466 16.98 -5.32 -39.73
C ASN A 466 17.48 -5.14 -38.28
N MET A 467 18.62 -5.75 -37.96
CA MET A 467 19.17 -5.81 -36.60
C MET A 467 19.76 -4.48 -36.13
N GLU A 468 20.09 -3.57 -37.04
CA GLU A 468 20.85 -2.35 -36.73
C GLU A 468 20.02 -1.22 -36.09
N ASN A 469 18.68 -1.33 -36.02
CA ASN A 469 17.81 -0.32 -35.38
C ASN A 469 16.56 -0.94 -34.74
N ALA A 470 16.66 -2.19 -34.29
CA ALA A 470 15.68 -2.70 -33.36
C ALA A 470 16.13 -2.25 -31.97
N HIS A 471 15.18 -1.83 -31.13
CA HIS A 471 15.38 -1.51 -29.71
C HIS A 471 14.35 -2.30 -28.91
N GLY A 472 14.52 -2.35 -27.58
CA GLY A 472 13.60 -3.10 -26.74
C GLY A 472 13.45 -2.49 -25.35
N ALA A 473 12.33 -2.80 -24.73
CA ALA A 473 12.02 -2.38 -23.38
C ALA A 473 11.24 -3.44 -22.58
N THR A 474 11.17 -3.23 -21.27
CA THR A 474 10.54 -4.14 -20.30
C THR A 474 9.04 -4.00 -20.18
N GLY A 475 8.45 -2.92 -20.70
CA GLY A 475 7.17 -2.46 -20.19
C GLY A 475 7.32 -1.87 -18.78
N TRP A 476 6.22 -1.47 -18.16
CA TRP A 476 6.24 -1.02 -16.77
C TRP A 476 6.41 -2.19 -15.81
N LEU A 477 7.39 -2.06 -14.92
CA LEU A 477 7.64 -2.96 -13.81
C LEU A 477 7.41 -2.19 -12.51
N GLU A 478 6.91 -2.86 -11.48
CA GLU A 478 6.95 -2.35 -10.11
C GLU A 478 8.16 -2.94 -9.39
N VAL A 479 9.00 -2.08 -8.82
CA VAL A 479 10.11 -2.45 -7.93
C VAL A 479 9.63 -2.33 -6.48
N ARG A 480 9.67 -3.42 -5.72
CA ARG A 480 9.25 -3.46 -4.30
C ARG A 480 10.45 -3.50 -3.35
N GLY A 481 10.39 -2.72 -2.27
CA GLY A 481 11.37 -2.75 -1.18
C GLY A 481 10.68 -2.64 0.18
N ASN A 482 11.18 -3.39 1.18
CA ASN A 482 10.61 -3.37 2.54
C ASN A 482 11.39 -2.43 3.45
N ILE A 483 10.69 -1.79 4.38
CA ILE A 483 11.22 -0.80 5.31
C ILE A 483 10.61 -0.99 6.69
N VAL A 484 11.22 -0.40 7.71
CA VAL A 484 10.66 -0.28 9.05
C VAL A 484 9.81 1.00 9.11
N PRO A 485 8.57 0.93 9.61
CA PRO A 485 7.75 2.12 9.71
C PRO A 485 8.42 3.24 10.53
N GLY A 486 8.33 4.47 10.03
CA GLY A 486 8.97 5.65 10.63
C GLY A 486 10.49 5.75 10.49
N GLU A 487 11.18 4.78 9.88
CA GLU A 487 12.65 4.85 9.73
C GLU A 487 13.09 5.91 8.72
N GLU A 488 14.33 6.38 8.86
CA GLU A 488 15.03 7.08 7.80
C GLU A 488 15.88 6.08 7.01
N PHE A 489 15.56 5.89 5.73
CA PHE A 489 16.26 4.97 4.84
C PHE A 489 16.86 5.71 3.65
N LYS A 490 17.81 5.05 2.97
CA LYS A 490 18.43 5.59 1.76
C LYS A 490 18.10 4.71 0.56
N LEU A 491 17.78 5.36 -0.56
CA LEU A 491 17.50 4.74 -1.85
C LEU A 491 18.42 5.33 -2.91
N ARG A 492 19.20 4.49 -3.59
CA ARG A 492 20.09 4.89 -4.69
C ARG A 492 19.63 4.23 -5.99
N MET A 493 19.30 5.02 -7.00
CA MET A 493 18.89 4.53 -8.32
C MET A 493 19.98 4.89 -9.32
N ALA A 494 20.60 3.91 -9.96
CA ALA A 494 21.72 4.15 -10.88
C ALA A 494 21.54 3.43 -12.21
N ILE A 495 21.87 4.12 -13.30
CA ILE A 495 21.97 3.57 -14.66
C ILE A 495 23.35 3.91 -15.23
N TRP A 496 23.91 3.00 -16.03
CA TRP A 496 25.18 3.21 -16.73
C TRP A 496 25.28 2.32 -17.97
N ASP A 497 26.17 2.72 -18.88
CA ASP A 497 26.67 1.92 -19.99
C ASP A 497 27.86 1.08 -19.48
N THR A 498 27.84 -0.19 -19.85
CA THR A 498 28.88 -1.15 -19.48
C THR A 498 29.83 -1.41 -20.66
N ASN A 499 31.13 -1.27 -20.38
CA ASN A 499 32.30 -1.51 -21.26
C ASN A 499 32.72 -0.35 -22.17
N ASP A 500 31.80 0.34 -22.83
CA ASP A 500 32.14 1.51 -23.65
C ASP A 500 31.11 2.65 -23.46
N HIS A 501 31.14 3.66 -24.33
CA HIS A 501 30.26 4.85 -24.27
C HIS A 501 29.29 4.84 -25.48
N VAL A 502 29.03 3.65 -26.04
CA VAL A 502 28.46 3.49 -27.37
C VAL A 502 27.21 2.63 -27.27
N LEU A 503 26.09 3.27 -27.58
CA LEU A 503 24.72 2.77 -27.47
C LEU A 503 24.16 2.92 -26.06
N ASP A 504 22.99 3.54 -26.00
CA ASP A 504 22.47 4.06 -24.77
C ASP A 504 21.23 3.33 -24.26
N SER A 505 21.19 3.23 -22.93
CA SER A 505 20.06 2.75 -22.17
C SER A 505 19.37 3.92 -21.47
N MET A 506 18.08 3.73 -21.18
CA MET A 506 17.24 4.71 -20.49
C MET A 506 16.30 4.01 -19.52
N VAL A 507 16.01 4.67 -18.41
CA VAL A 507 14.98 4.27 -17.45
C VAL A 507 13.99 5.42 -17.24
N LEU A 508 12.70 5.13 -17.30
CA LEU A 508 11.65 6.00 -16.77
C LEU A 508 11.26 5.51 -15.38
N ILE A 509 11.04 6.42 -14.44
CA ILE A 509 10.75 6.14 -13.03
C ILE A 509 9.53 6.97 -12.62
N ASP A 510 8.55 6.35 -11.99
CA ASP A 510 7.26 7.00 -11.68
C ASP A 510 6.45 6.24 -10.62
N ASN A 511 5.38 6.84 -10.09
CA ASN A 511 4.38 6.19 -9.25
C ASN A 511 5.03 5.50 -8.03
N PHE A 512 5.73 6.28 -7.21
CA PHE A 512 6.14 5.82 -5.89
C PHE A 512 4.91 5.66 -5.00
N GLN A 513 4.78 4.52 -4.32
CA GLN A 513 3.64 4.20 -3.46
C GLN A 513 4.10 3.56 -2.16
N TRP A 514 3.42 3.90 -1.07
CA TRP A 514 3.59 3.26 0.23
C TRP A 514 2.68 2.04 0.36
N TYR A 515 3.09 1.07 1.17
CA TYR A 515 2.32 -0.12 1.49
C TYR A 515 2.39 -0.41 2.98
N GLU A 516 1.25 -0.74 3.58
CA GLU A 516 1.16 -1.07 5.01
C GLU A 516 1.86 -2.37 5.38
N VAL A 517 1.97 -3.28 4.42
CA VAL A 517 2.53 -4.62 4.62
C VAL A 517 3.78 -4.84 3.81
N ALA A 518 4.75 -5.51 4.42
CA ALA A 518 5.94 -5.99 3.73
C ALA A 518 5.53 -6.93 2.59
N GLY A 519 6.16 -6.75 1.43
CA GLY A 519 5.93 -7.58 0.24
C GLY A 519 7.17 -8.36 -0.15
N LYS A 520 7.05 -9.21 -1.17
CA LYS A 520 8.23 -9.81 -1.79
C LYS A 520 9.04 -8.69 -2.49
N PRO A 521 10.31 -8.45 -2.13
CA PRO A 521 11.13 -7.46 -2.81
C PRO A 521 11.51 -7.94 -4.22
N GLY A 522 11.88 -7.01 -5.10
CA GLY A 522 12.20 -7.31 -6.49
C GLY A 522 11.26 -6.64 -7.49
N ILE A 523 11.41 -6.99 -8.76
CA ILE A 523 10.57 -6.50 -9.85
C ILE A 523 9.40 -7.44 -10.14
N ALA A 524 8.24 -6.88 -10.43
CA ALA A 524 7.08 -7.57 -10.97
C ALA A 524 6.46 -6.76 -12.13
N PRO A 525 5.84 -7.40 -13.14
CA PRO A 525 5.05 -6.68 -14.15
C PRO A 525 3.93 -5.89 -13.47
N LYS A 526 3.71 -4.65 -13.93
CA LYS A 526 2.67 -3.76 -13.42
C LYS A 526 1.45 -3.69 -14.34
#